data_AF-A0AAU9WPB3-F1
#
_entry.id   AF-A0AAU9WPB3-F1
#
_cell.length_a   1.000
_cell.length_b   1.000
_cell.length_c   1.000
_cell.angle_alpha   90.00
_cell.angle_beta   90.00
_cell.angle_gamma   90.00
#
_symmetry.space_group_name_H-M   'P 1'
#
loop_
_entity.id
_entity.type
_entity.pdbx_description
1 polymer ?
#
loop_
_entity_poly.entity_id
_entity_poly.type
_entity_poly.pdbx_seq_one_letter_code
_entity_poly.pdbx_strand_id
1 'polypeptide(L)'
;MATNDARRAVAFGTTLDRELLPLKVPANRFGNELALRGAPNRGPGCYYNAEGSGFIYELERRPVCRRGYSVGARTAPRFPKPAHLDVPGPPTYQEIISKPVHFEEAFKAFNVGATRFPPINQDHGHPGPGAYEFDAKRDRKVKYHGSFGGPQTLITSVTIKCNEFGEPDICNSCQSPPVGDYYEYKKVYLCRKCYNHHLTTGEKYTRSYLQSFRKVRDCSNIHNHEGTNARLMLKTEKDLKKQRFREAYMSLYF
;
A
#
# COMPACT_ATOMS: atom_id res chain seq x y z
N MET A 1 91.44 -4.81 7.36
CA MET A 1 91.93 -5.06 8.73
C MET A 1 90.97 -4.40 9.72
N ALA A 2 90.56 -5.19 10.70
CA ALA A 2 89.62 -4.96 11.81
C ALA A 2 89.70 -3.56 12.48
N THR A 3 88.53 -2.92 12.64
CA THR A 3 87.81 -2.60 13.90
C THR A 3 88.24 -1.33 14.63
N ASN A 4 87.30 -0.39 14.76
CA ASN A 4 87.08 0.37 15.99
C ASN A 4 85.61 0.79 16.08
N ASP A 5 84.72 -0.20 16.13
CA ASP A 5 83.40 0.00 16.75
C ASP A 5 83.63 0.12 18.25
N ALA A 6 83.87 1.34 18.71
CA ALA A 6 83.82 1.66 20.12
C ALA A 6 82.36 1.51 20.57
N ARG A 7 81.99 0.28 20.96
CA ARG A 7 80.71 -0.04 21.60
C ARG A 7 80.58 0.84 22.84
N ARG A 8 79.85 1.95 22.70
CA ARG A 8 79.43 2.76 23.85
C ARG A 8 78.57 1.86 24.74
N ALA A 9 79.13 1.41 25.85
CA ALA A 9 78.42 0.68 26.87
C ALA A 9 77.38 1.62 27.50
N VAL A 10 76.16 1.58 26.98
CA VAL A 10 75.02 2.26 27.61
C VAL A 10 74.66 1.45 28.85
N ALA A 11 75.19 1.84 30.00
CA ALA A 11 74.85 1.26 31.29
C ALA A 11 73.47 1.78 31.75
N PHE A 12 72.66 0.92 32.36
CA PHE A 12 71.46 1.34 33.08
C PHE A 12 71.87 2.26 34.25
N GLY A 13 71.27 3.45 34.35
CA GLY A 13 71.59 4.44 35.40
C GLY A 13 72.34 5.70 34.93
N THR A 14 72.69 5.83 33.65
CA THR A 14 73.18 7.11 33.12
C THR A 14 72.08 8.20 33.17
N THR A 15 72.47 9.43 33.53
CA THR A 15 71.62 10.64 33.56
C THR A 15 71.51 11.33 32.19
N LEU A 16 71.96 10.67 31.12
CA LEU A 16 71.79 11.17 29.75
C LEU A 16 70.30 11.15 29.39
N ASP A 17 69.86 12.18 28.67
CA ASP A 17 68.50 12.27 28.17
C ASP A 17 68.21 11.06 27.28
N ARG A 18 67.33 10.17 27.76
CA ARG A 18 66.92 8.99 27.02
C ARG A 18 65.90 9.42 25.99
N GLU A 19 66.27 9.33 24.72
CA GLU A 19 65.36 9.56 23.61
C GLU A 19 64.33 8.43 23.58
N LEU A 20 63.11 8.71 24.07
CA LEU A 20 62.03 7.74 24.13
C LEU A 20 61.23 7.76 22.83
N LEU A 21 61.02 6.58 22.25
CA LEU A 21 59.96 6.38 21.25
C LEU A 21 58.62 6.74 21.90
N PRO A 22 57.73 7.47 21.20
CA PRO A 22 57.75 7.73 19.76
C PRO A 22 58.19 9.16 19.36
N LEU A 23 58.73 9.96 20.29
CA LEU A 23 59.00 11.39 20.08
C LEU A 23 60.25 11.67 19.26
N LYS A 24 61.25 10.78 19.32
CA LYS A 24 62.49 10.91 18.58
C LYS A 24 62.82 9.56 17.95
N VAL A 25 62.91 9.54 16.62
CA VAL A 25 63.04 8.33 15.84
C VAL A 25 64.30 8.44 14.98
N PRO A 26 65.17 7.41 14.91
CA PRO A 26 66.42 7.51 14.18
C PRO A 26 66.18 7.83 12.69
N ALA A 27 67.08 8.63 12.08
CA ALA A 27 67.03 8.99 10.66
C ALA A 27 67.49 7.85 9.73
N ASN A 28 66.99 6.64 9.99
CA ASN A 28 67.22 5.44 9.20
C ASN A 28 65.88 4.91 8.66
N ARG A 29 65.92 3.94 7.73
CA ARG A 29 64.70 3.38 7.12
C ARG A 29 63.70 2.86 8.16
N PHE A 30 64.21 2.13 9.16
CA PHE A 30 63.40 1.60 10.26
C PHE A 30 62.72 2.71 11.07
N GLY A 31 63.43 3.80 11.34
CA GLY A 31 62.87 4.94 12.03
C GLY A 31 61.84 5.73 11.21
N ASN A 32 62.01 5.81 9.89
CA ASN A 32 60.99 6.42 9.02
C ASN A 32 59.65 5.67 9.05
N GLU A 33 59.67 4.35 9.26
CA GLU A 33 58.47 3.50 9.40
C GLU A 33 57.82 3.65 10.78
N LEU A 34 58.62 3.87 11.84
CA LEU A 34 58.14 4.06 13.22
C LEU A 34 57.73 5.49 13.57
N ALA A 35 58.02 6.47 12.70
CA ALA A 35 57.63 7.85 12.90
C ALA A 35 56.12 7.98 13.06
N LEU A 36 55.66 8.64 14.13
CA LEU A 36 54.26 9.05 14.33
C LEU A 36 53.88 10.09 13.27
N ARG A 37 53.59 9.64 12.05
CA ARG A 37 53.11 10.52 10.96
C ARG A 37 51.63 10.89 11.09
N GLY A 38 50.94 10.35 12.12
CA GLY A 38 49.49 10.40 12.23
C GLY A 38 48.82 9.70 11.03
N ALA A 39 47.50 9.55 11.05
CA ALA A 39 46.77 9.39 9.79
C ALA A 39 46.40 10.79 9.30
N PRO A 40 46.48 11.08 7.99
CA PRO A 40 45.86 12.30 7.47
C PRO A 40 44.38 12.31 7.89
N ASN A 41 43.83 13.49 8.19
CA ASN A 41 42.38 13.69 8.39
C ASN A 41 41.76 13.17 9.71
N ARG A 42 42.44 13.34 10.86
CA ARG A 42 41.88 13.04 12.20
C ARG A 42 41.25 14.23 12.93
N GLY A 43 41.04 15.36 12.24
CA GLY A 43 40.35 16.52 12.81
C GLY A 43 38.83 16.30 12.87
N PRO A 44 38.12 16.92 13.83
CA PRO A 44 36.66 16.96 13.80
C PRO A 44 36.20 17.60 12.49
N GLY A 45 35.43 16.87 11.68
CA GLY A 45 34.96 17.31 10.36
C GLY A 45 35.71 16.73 9.15
N CYS A 46 36.79 15.98 9.36
CA CYS A 46 37.54 15.34 8.27
C CYS A 46 37.10 13.88 7.98
N TYR A 47 36.13 13.36 8.74
CA TYR A 47 35.54 12.04 8.54
C TYR A 47 34.36 12.14 7.56
N TYR A 48 34.34 11.29 6.54
CA TYR A 48 33.18 11.10 5.66
C TYR A 48 32.07 10.33 6.40
N ASN A 49 31.54 10.91 7.48
CA ASN A 49 30.49 10.31 8.30
C ASN A 49 29.21 10.05 7.49
N ALA A 50 28.93 10.88 6.47
CA ALA A 50 27.80 10.66 5.57
C ALA A 50 27.88 9.30 4.84
N GLU A 51 29.09 8.86 4.51
CA GLU A 51 29.33 7.59 3.82
C GLU A 51 29.47 6.42 4.79
N GLY A 52 29.99 6.63 5.99
CA GLY A 52 30.32 5.56 6.95
C GLY A 52 29.36 5.37 8.13
N SER A 53 28.47 6.33 8.39
CA SER A 53 27.45 6.26 9.45
C SER A 53 26.08 6.72 8.97
N GLY A 54 25.90 6.87 7.65
CA GLY A 54 24.61 7.16 7.05
C GLY A 54 23.69 5.94 7.13
N PHE A 55 22.38 6.21 7.20
CA PHE A 55 21.35 5.16 7.20
C PHE A 55 21.46 4.21 5.99
N ILE A 56 21.87 4.72 4.82
CA ILE A 56 22.07 3.93 3.60
C ILE A 56 23.21 2.93 3.78
N TYR A 57 24.35 3.38 4.33
CA TYR A 57 25.52 2.54 4.57
C TYR A 57 25.22 1.39 5.55
N GLU A 58 24.48 1.66 6.61
CA GLU A 58 24.04 0.64 7.56
C GLU A 58 23.07 -0.37 6.91
N LEU A 59 22.17 0.10 6.04
CA LEU A 59 21.21 -0.75 5.33
C LEU A 59 21.90 -1.71 4.35
N GLU A 60 22.94 -1.26 3.65
CA GLU A 60 23.69 -2.06 2.67
C GLU A 60 24.58 -3.12 3.33
N ARG A 61 25.19 -2.79 4.48
CA ARG A 61 26.08 -3.70 5.21
C ARG A 61 25.38 -4.60 6.20
N ARG A 62 24.09 -4.38 6.47
CA ARG A 62 23.30 -5.26 7.33
C ARG A 62 23.37 -6.67 6.74
N PRO A 63 23.87 -7.68 7.48
CA PRO A 63 23.94 -9.03 6.97
C PRO A 63 22.51 -9.58 6.86
N VAL A 64 21.93 -9.55 5.65
CA VAL A 64 20.59 -10.08 5.37
C VAL A 64 20.65 -11.09 4.23
N CYS A 65 19.89 -12.18 4.36
CA CYS A 65 19.75 -13.16 3.29
C CYS A 65 19.08 -12.51 2.07
N ARG A 66 19.80 -12.38 0.96
CA ARG A 66 19.26 -11.86 -0.32
C ARG A 66 18.09 -12.68 -0.88
N ARG A 67 17.96 -13.94 -0.45
CA ARG A 67 16.95 -14.91 -0.95
C ARG A 67 15.82 -15.18 0.04
N GLY A 68 15.81 -14.51 1.20
CA GLY A 68 14.93 -14.87 2.31
C GLY A 68 15.37 -16.19 2.98
N TYR A 69 14.96 -16.39 4.23
CA TYR A 69 15.17 -17.63 4.99
C TYR A 69 13.83 -18.40 5.01
N SER A 70 13.81 -19.67 4.57
CA SER A 70 12.62 -20.55 4.63
C SER A 70 12.43 -21.07 6.08
N VAL A 71 11.25 -21.35 6.63
CA VAL A 71 9.93 -21.75 6.12
C VAL A 71 8.87 -20.77 6.67
N GLY A 72 7.99 -20.25 5.81
CA GLY A 72 6.95 -19.27 6.21
C GLY A 72 7.27 -17.79 5.94
N ALA A 73 8.48 -17.47 5.45
CA ALA A 73 8.82 -16.12 5.04
C ALA A 73 8.26 -15.78 3.65
N ARG A 74 7.70 -14.56 3.50
CA ARG A 74 7.24 -14.01 2.22
C ARG A 74 8.39 -14.03 1.20
N THR A 75 8.24 -14.84 0.15
CA THR A 75 9.09 -14.82 -1.05
C THR A 75 8.81 -13.62 -1.97
N ALA A 76 7.78 -12.84 -1.66
CA ALA A 76 7.49 -11.59 -2.36
C ALA A 76 8.63 -10.59 -2.12
N PRO A 77 9.02 -9.80 -3.13
CA PRO A 77 10.01 -8.75 -2.95
C PRO A 77 9.58 -7.84 -1.79
N ARG A 78 10.53 -7.54 -0.88
CA ARG A 78 10.28 -6.73 0.33
C ARG A 78 9.61 -5.40 -0.01
N PHE A 79 10.02 -4.81 -1.13
CA PHE A 79 9.36 -3.66 -1.71
C PHE A 79 8.48 -4.12 -2.88
N PRO A 80 7.17 -3.84 -2.85
CA PRO A 80 6.34 -4.09 -4.02
C PRO A 80 6.91 -3.28 -5.19
N LYS A 81 6.85 -3.86 -6.39
CA LYS A 81 7.15 -3.08 -7.61
C LYS A 81 6.22 -1.86 -7.60
N PRO A 82 6.70 -0.66 -7.99
CA PRO A 82 5.85 0.51 -8.07
C PRO A 82 4.62 0.16 -8.91
N ALA A 83 3.46 0.12 -8.27
CA ALA A 83 2.23 -0.08 -8.98
C ALA A 83 1.99 1.21 -9.76
N HIS A 84 2.00 1.12 -11.09
CA HIS A 84 1.58 2.21 -11.96
C HIS A 84 0.06 2.36 -11.82
N LEU A 85 -0.35 2.83 -10.65
CA LEU A 85 -1.71 3.25 -10.39
C LEU A 85 -1.77 4.65 -11.00
N ASP A 86 -2.61 4.84 -12.02
CA ASP A 86 -3.01 6.16 -12.53
C ASP A 86 -3.89 6.86 -11.50
N VAL A 87 -3.41 6.94 -10.26
CA VAL A 87 -4.01 7.67 -9.16
C VAL A 87 -3.14 8.91 -9.02
N PRO A 88 -3.64 10.09 -9.41
CA PRO A 88 -2.91 11.33 -9.21
C PRO A 88 -2.56 11.41 -7.73
N GLY A 89 -1.28 11.59 -7.44
CA GLY A 89 -0.82 11.79 -6.07
C GLY A 89 -1.41 13.08 -5.51
N PRO A 90 -1.44 13.25 -4.18
CA PRO A 90 -1.80 14.54 -3.58
C PRO A 90 -1.12 15.77 -4.21
N PRO A 91 0.18 15.74 -4.61
CA PRO A 91 0.82 16.88 -5.25
C PRO A 91 0.44 17.07 -6.73
N THR A 92 -0.23 16.10 -7.37
CA THR A 92 -0.65 16.23 -8.78
C THR A 92 -1.70 17.32 -8.98
N TYR A 93 -2.48 17.63 -7.92
CA TYR A 93 -3.45 18.72 -7.91
C TYR A 93 -2.89 20.01 -7.32
N GLN A 94 -1.66 19.99 -6.79
CA GLN A 94 -1.06 21.15 -6.16
C GLN A 94 -0.27 21.93 -7.21
N GLU A 95 -0.55 23.24 -7.31
CA GLU A 95 0.22 24.11 -8.18
C GLU A 95 1.68 24.20 -7.71
N ILE A 96 2.63 24.26 -8.65
CA ILE A 96 4.05 24.42 -8.33
C ILE A 96 4.27 25.86 -7.86
N ILE A 97 4.27 26.07 -6.55
CA ILE A 97 4.57 27.35 -5.92
C ILE A 97 6.09 27.55 -5.92
N SER A 98 6.64 28.06 -7.02
CA SER A 98 8.08 28.32 -7.18
C SER A 98 8.53 29.66 -6.61
N LYS A 99 7.59 30.57 -6.35
CA LYS A 99 7.84 31.91 -5.81
C LYS A 99 7.34 31.98 -4.37
N PRO A 100 8.05 32.67 -3.47
CA PRO A 100 7.56 32.90 -2.12
C PRO A 100 6.22 33.65 -2.20
N VAL A 101 5.18 33.07 -1.60
CA VAL A 101 3.87 33.71 -1.46
C VAL A 101 3.87 34.46 -0.14
N HIS A 102 3.62 35.76 -0.20
CA HIS A 102 3.40 36.57 0.99
C HIS A 102 1.93 36.46 1.39
N PHE A 103 1.70 36.02 2.63
CA PHE A 103 0.38 35.99 3.24
C PHE A 103 0.25 37.16 4.20
N GLU A 104 -0.94 37.75 4.29
CA GLU A 104 -1.23 38.71 5.34
C GLU A 104 -1.17 38.01 6.71
N GLU A 105 -0.61 38.69 7.70
CA GLU A 105 -0.54 38.14 9.05
C GLU A 105 -1.96 37.91 9.58
N ALA A 106 -2.25 36.68 9.99
CA ALA A 106 -3.54 36.34 10.57
C ALA A 106 -3.75 37.17 11.84
N PHE A 107 -4.80 37.99 11.86
CA PHE A 107 -5.12 38.92 12.95
C PHE A 107 -5.07 38.28 14.35
N LYS A 108 -5.50 37.01 14.45
CA LYS A 108 -5.32 36.14 15.62
C LYS A 108 -5.18 34.69 15.17
N ALA A 109 -4.35 33.91 15.88
CA ALA A 109 -4.32 32.48 15.67
C ALA A 109 -5.66 31.82 16.05
N PHE A 110 -5.92 30.65 15.47
CA PHE A 110 -7.16 29.89 15.70
C PHE A 110 -7.39 29.71 17.21
N ASN A 111 -8.61 29.97 17.68
CA ASN A 111 -9.05 29.90 19.08
C ASN A 111 -8.44 30.91 20.08
N VAL A 112 -7.61 31.87 19.69
CA VAL A 112 -7.07 32.88 20.63
C VAL A 112 -8.14 33.86 21.13
N GLY A 113 -9.16 34.13 20.32
CA GLY A 113 -10.31 34.98 20.69
C GLY A 113 -11.53 34.20 21.20
N ALA A 114 -11.46 32.87 21.24
CA ALA A 114 -12.59 32.06 21.70
C ALA A 114 -12.67 32.13 23.23
N THR A 115 -13.89 32.27 23.76
CA THR A 115 -14.13 32.17 25.19
C THR A 115 -13.64 30.81 25.69
N ARG A 116 -12.79 30.79 26.73
CA ARG A 116 -12.24 29.55 27.32
C ARG A 116 -13.34 28.54 27.72
N PHE A 117 -14.49 29.06 28.12
CA PHE A 117 -15.70 28.31 28.42
C PHE A 117 -16.85 28.92 27.64
N PRO A 118 -17.07 28.55 26.37
CA PRO A 118 -18.33 28.90 25.72
C PRO A 118 -19.47 28.27 26.53
N PRO A 119 -20.68 28.84 26.55
CA PRO A 119 -21.83 28.17 27.17
C PRO A 119 -21.99 26.80 26.49
N ILE A 120 -21.58 25.76 27.20
CA ILE A 120 -21.69 24.39 26.75
C ILE A 120 -23.19 24.09 26.71
N ASN A 121 -23.72 23.87 25.50
CA ASN A 121 -25.06 23.33 25.24
C ASN A 121 -26.25 24.26 25.57
N GLN A 122 -26.58 25.18 24.66
CA GLN A 122 -27.97 25.65 24.51
C GLN A 122 -28.58 25.29 23.15
N ASP A 123 -27.80 24.76 22.21
CA ASP A 123 -28.33 24.27 20.94
C ASP A 123 -28.85 22.84 21.11
N HIS A 124 -30.09 22.71 21.57
CA HIS A 124 -30.82 21.43 21.62
C HIS A 124 -31.10 20.84 20.22
N GLY A 125 -30.73 21.54 19.14
CA GLY A 125 -31.02 21.15 17.75
C GLY A 125 -30.02 20.19 17.11
N HIS A 126 -28.85 19.97 17.72
CA HIS A 126 -27.80 19.15 17.12
C HIS A 126 -27.30 18.09 18.11
N PRO A 127 -27.43 16.79 17.79
CA PRO A 127 -26.82 15.76 18.61
C PRO A 127 -25.30 16.02 18.68
N GLY A 128 -24.74 15.92 19.89
CA GLY A 128 -23.29 16.02 20.06
C GLY A 128 -22.56 14.99 19.20
N PRO A 129 -21.24 15.15 18.95
CA PRO A 129 -20.48 14.27 18.07
C PRO A 129 -20.52 12.78 18.48
N GLY A 130 -20.81 12.48 19.75
CA GLY A 130 -21.02 11.11 20.26
C GLY A 130 -22.48 10.61 20.27
N ALA A 131 -23.45 11.46 19.93
CA ALA A 131 -24.88 11.12 19.84
C ALA A 131 -25.30 10.72 18.42
N TYR A 132 -24.41 10.81 17.43
CA TYR A 132 -24.58 10.11 16.16
C TYR A 132 -24.36 8.61 16.40
N GLU A 133 -25.43 7.83 16.33
CA GLU A 133 -25.37 6.38 16.36
C GLU A 133 -24.68 5.88 15.09
N PHE A 134 -23.36 5.64 15.17
CA PHE A 134 -22.60 5.04 14.07
C PHE A 134 -22.79 3.52 14.07
N ASP A 135 -24.02 3.05 13.86
CA ASP A 135 -24.33 1.63 13.60
C ASP A 135 -23.83 1.16 12.22
N ALA A 136 -22.99 1.98 11.57
CA ALA A 136 -22.27 1.61 10.38
C ALA A 136 -21.20 0.57 10.74
N LYS A 137 -21.42 -0.68 10.30
CA LYS A 137 -20.37 -1.72 10.27
C LYS A 137 -19.08 -1.14 9.69
N ARG A 138 -18.06 -0.97 10.55
CA ARG A 138 -16.77 -0.33 10.22
C ARG A 138 -15.84 -1.26 9.43
N ASP A 139 -16.09 -2.57 9.48
CA ASP A 139 -15.22 -3.60 8.86
C ASP A 139 -15.87 -4.28 7.65
N ARG A 140 -16.29 -3.48 6.66
CA ARG A 140 -16.79 -4.04 5.40
C ARG A 140 -15.62 -4.46 4.51
N LYS A 141 -15.39 -5.77 4.42
CA LYS A 141 -14.30 -6.34 3.62
C LYS A 141 -14.87 -7.18 2.48
N VAL A 142 -14.21 -7.09 1.32
CA VAL A 142 -14.51 -7.94 0.17
C VAL A 142 -14.26 -9.39 0.55
N LYS A 143 -15.24 -10.26 0.26
CA LYS A 143 -15.17 -11.68 0.62
C LYS A 143 -14.57 -12.49 -0.53
N TYR A 144 -13.88 -13.57 -0.16
CA TYR A 144 -13.30 -14.53 -1.08
C TYR A 144 -13.74 -15.93 -0.69
N HIS A 145 -14.06 -16.77 -1.68
CA HIS A 145 -14.13 -18.22 -1.51
C HIS A 145 -12.72 -18.79 -1.59
N GLY A 146 -12.41 -19.77 -0.74
CA GLY A 146 -11.12 -20.47 -0.79
C GLY A 146 -10.97 -21.40 0.41
N SER A 147 -10.19 -22.45 0.24
CA SER A 147 -9.71 -23.30 1.33
C SER A 147 -8.35 -22.81 1.83
N PHE A 148 -7.95 -23.22 3.03
CA PHE A 148 -6.61 -22.91 3.55
C PHE A 148 -5.54 -23.53 2.64
N GLY A 149 -4.70 -22.68 2.03
CA GLY A 149 -3.67 -23.10 1.07
C GLY A 149 -4.16 -23.30 -0.37
N GLY A 150 -5.47 -23.16 -0.64
CA GLY A 150 -6.06 -23.26 -1.98
C GLY A 150 -6.18 -21.93 -2.71
N PRO A 151 -6.58 -21.95 -4.00
CA PRO A 151 -6.81 -20.73 -4.76
C PRO A 151 -7.99 -19.93 -4.16
N GLN A 152 -7.77 -18.62 -3.98
CA GLN A 152 -8.80 -17.70 -3.52
C GLN A 152 -9.55 -17.10 -4.72
N THR A 153 -10.86 -17.28 -4.78
CA THR A 153 -11.74 -16.70 -5.80
C THR A 153 -12.62 -15.62 -5.18
N LEU A 154 -12.79 -14.52 -5.88
CA LEU A 154 -13.61 -13.39 -5.41
C LEU A 154 -15.09 -13.79 -5.35
N ILE A 155 -15.76 -13.54 -4.23
CA ILE A 155 -17.23 -13.67 -4.17
C ILE A 155 -17.81 -12.47 -4.92
N THR A 156 -18.47 -12.75 -6.04
CA THR A 156 -19.13 -11.73 -6.85
C THR A 156 -20.57 -11.55 -6.41
N SER A 157 -21.05 -10.31 -6.44
CA SER A 157 -22.44 -9.97 -6.09
C SER A 157 -23.44 -10.29 -7.21
N VAL A 158 -22.95 -10.44 -8.44
CA VAL A 158 -23.74 -10.74 -9.64
C VAL A 158 -23.07 -11.85 -10.41
N THR A 159 -23.82 -12.88 -10.79
CA THR A 159 -23.32 -13.96 -11.64
C THR A 159 -23.50 -13.59 -13.11
N ILE A 160 -22.42 -13.65 -13.88
CA ILE A 160 -22.48 -13.42 -15.33
C ILE A 160 -22.91 -14.71 -16.00
N LYS A 161 -23.96 -14.64 -16.82
CA LYS A 161 -24.46 -15.75 -17.64
C LYS A 161 -24.27 -15.43 -19.12
N CYS A 162 -23.87 -16.45 -19.88
CA CYS A 162 -23.68 -16.39 -21.32
C CYS A 162 -24.54 -17.48 -21.95
N ASN A 163 -25.45 -17.09 -22.83
CA ASN A 163 -26.26 -18.01 -23.63
C ASN A 163 -25.56 -18.22 -24.99
N GLU A 164 -25.76 -19.38 -25.63
CA GLU A 164 -25.04 -19.79 -26.85
C GLU A 164 -25.25 -18.85 -28.06
N PHE A 165 -26.26 -17.98 -28.02
CA PHE A 165 -26.58 -17.01 -29.08
C PHE A 165 -26.65 -15.55 -28.58
N GLY A 166 -26.33 -15.29 -27.31
CA GLY A 166 -26.45 -13.96 -26.71
C GLY A 166 -27.89 -13.43 -26.61
N GLU A 167 -28.90 -14.28 -26.76
CA GLU A 167 -30.30 -13.88 -26.62
C GLU A 167 -30.63 -13.52 -25.15
N PRO A 168 -31.32 -12.40 -24.91
CA PRO A 168 -31.68 -11.98 -23.55
C PRO A 168 -32.78 -12.87 -22.96
N ASP A 169 -32.63 -13.23 -21.69
CA ASP A 169 -33.66 -13.95 -20.95
C ASP A 169 -34.94 -13.07 -20.84
N ILE A 170 -36.15 -13.64 -20.96
CA ILE A 170 -37.40 -12.87 -20.92
C ILE A 170 -38.02 -12.92 -19.53
N CYS A 171 -38.47 -11.77 -18.99
CA CYS A 171 -39.11 -11.73 -17.68
C CYS A 171 -40.49 -12.41 -17.66
N ASN A 172 -40.72 -13.32 -16.73
CA ASN A 172 -41.99 -14.05 -16.58
C ASN A 172 -43.18 -13.19 -16.10
N SER A 173 -42.93 -11.96 -15.62
CA SER A 173 -43.98 -11.07 -15.11
C SER A 173 -44.39 -9.98 -16.10
N CYS A 174 -43.44 -9.37 -16.81
CA CYS A 174 -43.70 -8.27 -17.74
C CYS A 174 -43.45 -8.64 -19.21
N GLN A 175 -42.95 -9.85 -19.49
CA GLN A 175 -42.66 -10.37 -20.82
C GLN A 175 -41.68 -9.53 -21.66
N SER A 176 -41.04 -8.53 -21.07
CA SER A 176 -39.98 -7.74 -21.70
C SER A 176 -38.60 -8.29 -21.33
N PRO A 177 -37.58 -8.11 -22.18
CA PRO A 177 -36.20 -8.37 -21.81
C PRO A 177 -35.80 -7.46 -20.63
N PRO A 178 -35.12 -7.98 -19.60
CA PRO A 178 -34.64 -7.19 -18.49
C PRO A 178 -33.51 -6.27 -18.95
N VAL A 179 -33.52 -5.04 -18.44
CA VAL A 179 -32.42 -4.09 -18.68
C VAL A 179 -31.46 -4.15 -17.51
N GLY A 180 -30.24 -4.62 -17.76
CA GLY A 180 -29.18 -4.72 -16.75
C GLY A 180 -29.29 -5.96 -15.87
N ASP A 181 -29.13 -5.79 -14.56
CA ASP A 181 -29.15 -6.92 -13.62
C ASP A 181 -30.59 -7.41 -13.37
N TYR A 182 -30.79 -8.72 -13.40
CA TYR A 182 -32.07 -9.38 -13.16
C TYR A 182 -31.93 -10.56 -12.18
N TYR A 183 -33.05 -11.21 -11.85
CA TYR A 183 -33.10 -12.31 -10.89
C TYR A 183 -33.45 -13.62 -11.60
N GLU A 184 -32.70 -14.67 -11.31
CA GLU A 184 -32.90 -16.03 -11.84
C GLU A 184 -33.08 -17.04 -10.70
N TYR A 185 -34.06 -17.92 -10.86
CA TYR A 185 -34.13 -19.18 -10.11
C TYR A 185 -34.60 -20.32 -11.01
N LYS A 186 -33.78 -21.36 -11.15
CA LYS A 186 -33.97 -22.50 -12.07
C LYS A 186 -34.13 -22.08 -13.54
N LYS A 187 -35.33 -21.66 -13.95
CA LYS A 187 -35.69 -21.16 -15.29
C LYS A 187 -36.73 -20.04 -15.26
N VAL A 188 -36.91 -19.42 -14.09
CA VAL A 188 -37.80 -18.27 -13.92
C VAL A 188 -36.94 -17.02 -13.84
N TYR A 189 -37.25 -16.05 -14.70
CA TYR A 189 -36.52 -14.80 -14.81
C TYR A 189 -37.42 -13.65 -14.39
N LEU A 190 -36.91 -12.78 -13.52
CA LEU A 190 -37.64 -11.61 -13.04
C LEU A 190 -36.79 -10.35 -13.21
N CYS A 191 -37.39 -9.34 -13.83
CA CYS A 191 -36.84 -8.00 -13.90
C CYS A 191 -36.72 -7.40 -12.49
N ARG A 192 -35.76 -6.48 -12.24
CA ARG A 192 -35.58 -5.86 -10.92
C ARG A 192 -36.86 -5.20 -10.38
N LYS A 193 -37.61 -4.50 -11.25
CA LYS A 193 -38.89 -3.86 -10.88
C LYS A 193 -39.94 -4.90 -10.47
N CYS A 194 -40.05 -5.96 -11.26
CA CYS A 194 -40.98 -7.06 -11.06
C CYS A 194 -40.68 -7.82 -9.77
N TYR A 195 -39.41 -8.12 -9.53
CA TYR A 195 -38.96 -8.79 -8.31
C TYR A 195 -39.29 -7.96 -7.06
N ASN A 196 -38.99 -6.66 -7.08
CA ASN A 196 -39.31 -5.76 -5.96
C ASN A 196 -40.82 -5.62 -5.73
N HIS A 197 -41.61 -5.61 -6.81
CA HIS A 197 -43.06 -5.58 -6.72
C HIS A 197 -43.59 -6.83 -6.03
N HIS A 198 -43.18 -8.03 -6.48
CA HIS A 198 -43.56 -9.31 -5.86
C HIS A 198 -43.06 -9.42 -4.40
N LEU A 199 -41.92 -8.81 -4.06
CA LEU A 199 -41.42 -8.77 -2.68
C LEU A 199 -42.27 -7.90 -1.75
N THR A 200 -42.91 -6.87 -2.31
CA THR A 200 -43.74 -5.91 -1.56
C THR A 200 -45.19 -6.38 -1.46
N THR A 201 -45.77 -6.87 -2.56
CA THR A 201 -47.18 -7.28 -2.60
C THR A 201 -47.39 -8.71 -2.11
N GLY A 202 -46.43 -9.62 -2.36
CA GLY A 202 -46.51 -11.02 -1.94
C GLY A 202 -47.58 -11.85 -2.67
N GLU A 203 -48.14 -11.35 -3.78
CA GLU A 203 -49.32 -11.94 -4.42
C GLU A 203 -48.99 -13.22 -5.22
N LYS A 204 -47.96 -13.17 -6.08
CA LYS A 204 -47.66 -14.25 -7.04
C LYS A 204 -46.61 -15.23 -6.53
N TYR A 205 -45.66 -14.75 -5.73
CA TYR A 205 -44.54 -15.52 -5.25
C TYR A 205 -44.37 -15.33 -3.75
N THR A 206 -44.17 -16.42 -3.02
CA THR A 206 -43.89 -16.36 -1.59
C THR A 206 -42.51 -15.71 -1.35
N ARG A 207 -42.37 -15.02 -0.21
CA ARG A 207 -41.11 -14.36 0.16
C ARG A 207 -39.93 -15.34 0.28
N SER A 208 -40.18 -16.56 0.77
CA SER A 208 -39.18 -17.63 0.84
C SER A 208 -38.73 -18.09 -0.55
N TYR A 209 -39.65 -18.17 -1.51
CA TYR A 209 -39.31 -18.48 -2.90
C TYR A 209 -38.47 -17.36 -3.52
N LEU A 210 -38.82 -16.08 -3.29
CA LEU A 210 -38.04 -14.94 -3.80
C LEU A 210 -36.61 -14.91 -3.24
N GLN A 211 -36.41 -15.28 -1.97
CA GLN A 211 -35.06 -15.37 -1.38
C GLN A 211 -34.13 -16.38 -2.05
N SER A 212 -34.68 -17.36 -2.78
CA SER A 212 -33.88 -18.35 -3.50
C SER A 212 -33.32 -17.83 -4.83
N PHE A 213 -33.77 -16.66 -5.30
CA PHE A 213 -33.27 -16.06 -6.52
C PHE A 213 -31.86 -15.50 -6.34
N ARG A 214 -31.04 -15.69 -7.37
CA ARG A 214 -29.72 -15.06 -7.46
C ARG A 214 -29.75 -13.95 -8.52
N LYS A 215 -28.88 -12.96 -8.33
CA LYS A 215 -28.75 -11.83 -9.23
C LYS A 215 -27.83 -12.20 -10.40
N VAL A 216 -28.34 -12.06 -11.62
CA VAL A 216 -27.69 -12.44 -12.87
C VAL A 216 -27.54 -11.22 -13.79
N ARG A 217 -26.52 -11.24 -14.64
CA ARG A 217 -26.32 -10.29 -15.73
C ARG A 217 -25.90 -11.02 -17.00
N ASP A 218 -26.34 -10.50 -18.13
CA ASP A 218 -25.95 -10.99 -19.45
C ASP A 218 -24.47 -10.72 -19.76
N CYS A 219 -23.97 -11.49 -20.73
CA CYS A 219 -22.61 -11.41 -21.24
C CYS A 219 -22.34 -10.22 -22.18
N SER A 220 -23.38 -9.47 -22.58
CA SER A 220 -23.32 -8.37 -23.57
C SER A 220 -22.25 -7.31 -23.29
N ASN A 221 -21.98 -7.04 -22.00
CA ASN A 221 -20.96 -6.07 -21.57
C ASN A 221 -19.51 -6.59 -21.61
N ILE A 222 -19.31 -7.86 -21.97
CA ILE A 222 -18.02 -8.57 -21.90
C ILE A 222 -17.58 -9.02 -23.28
N HIS A 223 -18.50 -9.60 -24.05
CA HIS A 223 -18.25 -10.08 -25.40
C HIS A 223 -19.50 -9.99 -26.27
N ASN A 224 -19.28 -9.94 -27.57
CA ASN A 224 -20.31 -9.99 -28.58
C ASN A 224 -20.36 -11.39 -29.22
N HIS A 225 -21.55 -11.82 -29.62
CA HIS A 225 -21.81 -13.10 -30.30
C HIS A 225 -22.03 -12.94 -31.82
N GLU A 226 -22.42 -11.75 -32.30
CA GLU A 226 -22.71 -11.49 -33.72
C GLU A 226 -23.68 -12.52 -34.36
N GLY A 227 -24.60 -13.07 -33.56
CA GLY A 227 -25.55 -14.11 -34.02
C GLY A 227 -24.94 -15.51 -34.16
N THR A 228 -23.71 -15.73 -33.68
CA THR A 228 -23.01 -17.01 -33.69
C THR A 228 -22.65 -17.46 -32.28
N ASN A 229 -22.21 -18.72 -32.13
CA ASN A 229 -21.69 -19.23 -30.86
C ASN A 229 -20.25 -18.73 -30.57
N ALA A 230 -19.59 -18.08 -31.53
CA ALA A 230 -18.27 -17.51 -31.30
C ALA A 230 -18.37 -16.26 -30.41
N ARG A 231 -17.40 -16.08 -29.51
CA ARG A 231 -17.32 -14.93 -28.61
C ARG A 231 -16.20 -13.97 -29.02
N LEU A 232 -16.57 -12.73 -29.32
CA LEU A 232 -15.63 -11.65 -29.57
C LEU A 232 -15.50 -10.80 -28.30
N MET A 233 -14.35 -10.91 -27.63
CA MET A 233 -14.11 -10.24 -26.36
C MET A 233 -14.03 -8.72 -26.55
N LEU A 234 -14.96 -7.99 -25.93
CA LEU A 234 -14.98 -6.52 -25.91
C LEU A 234 -14.06 -5.96 -24.82
N LYS A 235 -13.85 -6.73 -23.75
CA LYS A 235 -13.02 -6.35 -22.60
C LYS A 235 -11.85 -7.29 -22.41
N THR A 236 -10.72 -6.73 -21.99
CA THR A 236 -9.55 -7.53 -21.60
C THR A 236 -9.78 -8.24 -20.27
N GLU A 237 -9.07 -9.34 -20.02
CA GLU A 237 -9.16 -10.06 -18.74
C GLU A 237 -8.79 -9.19 -17.54
N LYS A 238 -7.86 -8.25 -17.72
CA LYS A 238 -7.45 -7.30 -16.67
C LYS A 238 -8.61 -6.37 -16.30
N ASP A 239 -9.32 -5.87 -17.30
CA ASP A 239 -10.48 -5.01 -17.08
C ASP A 239 -11.63 -5.78 -16.43
N LEU A 240 -11.83 -7.04 -16.81
CA LEU A 240 -12.83 -7.91 -16.18
C LEU A 240 -12.51 -8.17 -14.70
N LYS A 241 -11.24 -8.42 -14.35
CA LYS A 241 -10.81 -8.56 -12.95
C LYS A 241 -11.05 -7.28 -12.16
N LYS A 242 -10.69 -6.12 -12.73
CA LYS A 242 -10.89 -4.80 -12.12
C LYS A 242 -12.38 -4.49 -11.92
N GLN A 243 -13.20 -4.79 -12.91
CA GLN A 243 -14.65 -4.61 -12.86
C GLN A 243 -15.27 -5.50 -11.77
N ARG A 244 -14.97 -6.80 -11.75
CA ARG A 244 -15.49 -7.73 -10.73
C ARG A 244 -15.11 -7.29 -9.32
N PHE A 245 -13.87 -6.85 -9.12
CA PHE A 245 -13.42 -6.34 -7.82
C PHE A 245 -14.16 -5.06 -7.41
N ARG A 246 -14.32 -4.10 -8.32
CA ARG A 246 -15.10 -2.88 -8.07
C ARG A 246 -16.55 -3.20 -7.70
N GLU A 247 -17.19 -4.12 -8.41
CA GLU A 247 -18.57 -4.53 -8.14
C GLU A 247 -18.71 -5.22 -6.77
N ALA A 248 -17.78 -6.12 -6.42
CA ALA A 248 -17.76 -6.76 -5.11
C ALA A 248 -17.50 -5.76 -3.97
N TYR A 249 -16.66 -4.75 -4.22
CA TYR A 249 -16.44 -3.67 -3.25
C TYR A 249 -17.70 -2.81 -3.08
N MET A 250 -18.35 -2.42 -4.17
CA MET A 250 -19.56 -1.59 -4.11
C MET A 250 -20.74 -2.30 -3.44
N SER A 251 -20.88 -3.63 -3.61
CA SER A 251 -21.92 -4.41 -2.92
C SER A 251 -21.77 -4.46 -1.39
N LEU A 252 -20.67 -3.94 -0.84
CA LEU A 252 -20.56 -3.77 0.60
C LEU A 252 -21.35 -2.56 1.10
N TYR A 253 -21.62 -1.59 0.23
CA TYR A 253 -22.23 -0.32 0.59
C TYR A 253 -23.71 -0.21 0.20
N PHE A 254 -24.14 -1.01 -0.79
CA PHE A 254 -25.51 -1.05 -1.33
C PHE A 254 -26.10 -2.46 -1.28
#